data_AF-A0A6L9M5H0-F1
#
_entry.id   AF-A0A6L9M5H0-F1
#
_cell.length_a   1.000
_cell.length_b   1.000
_cell.length_c   1.000
_cell.angle_alpha   90.00
_cell.angle_beta   90.00
_cell.angle_gamma   90.00
#
_symmetry.space_group_name_H-M   'P 1'
#
loop_
_entity.id
_entity.type
_entity.pdbx_description
1 polymer ?
#
loop_
_entity_poly.entity_id
_entity_poly.type
_entity_poly.pdbx_seq_one_letter_code
_entity_poly.pdbx_strand_id
1 'polypeptide(L)'
;MTKLKELLDICGLSQRDLARGLDLSPAAVSDIVNHDRWPKKTKKTDLQAAIRKELRKVNANKNKVKHLFRKSRAKEKTKSVESKTKEESIMLLRMQGLFPETKRHFGLMDNPFGEVQGHKDVFLSNEIRYVREALYHTARHGGFMAIVGESGSGKSTLRRDLIDRIAR
;
A
#
# COMPACT_ATOMS: atom_id res chain seq x y z
N MET A 1 -12.42 -5.84 14.07
CA MET A 1 -13.59 -6.62 13.63
C MET A 1 -14.79 -5.70 13.53
N THR A 2 -15.74 -5.95 12.62
CA THR A 2 -16.93 -5.09 12.51
C THR A 2 -18.01 -5.53 13.50
N LYS A 3 -18.84 -4.58 13.96
CA LYS A 3 -19.99 -4.85 14.85
C LYS A 3 -21.01 -5.83 14.25
N LEU A 4 -21.07 -5.89 12.92
CA LEU A 4 -21.94 -6.81 12.20
C LEU A 4 -21.44 -8.26 12.29
N LYS A 5 -20.13 -8.47 12.18
CA LYS A 5 -19.53 -9.81 12.32
C LYS A 5 -19.79 -10.38 13.72
N GLU A 6 -19.54 -9.59 14.77
CA GLU A 6 -19.80 -9.99 16.16
C GLU A 6 -21.28 -10.37 16.39
N LEU A 7 -22.21 -9.64 15.78
CA LEU A 7 -23.63 -9.95 15.91
C LEU A 7 -24.03 -11.21 15.15
N LEU A 8 -23.42 -11.48 13.98
CA LEU A 8 -23.67 -12.72 13.24
C LEU A 8 -23.17 -13.93 14.02
N ASP A 9 -21.99 -13.83 14.63
CA ASP A 9 -21.41 -14.89 15.46
C ASP A 9 -22.28 -15.17 16.70
N ILE A 10 -22.77 -14.12 17.39
CA ILE A 10 -23.68 -14.26 18.54
C ILE A 10 -25.02 -14.89 18.14
N CYS A 11 -25.56 -14.57 16.96
CA CYS A 11 -26.84 -15.11 16.51
C CYS A 11 -26.72 -16.47 15.82
N GLY A 12 -25.50 -17.01 15.67
CA GLY A 12 -25.26 -18.25 14.94
C GLY A 12 -25.61 -18.18 13.45
N LEU A 13 -25.68 -16.98 12.87
CA LEU A 13 -26.09 -16.79 11.47
C LEU A 13 -24.87 -16.77 10.56
N SER A 14 -24.80 -17.71 9.62
CA SER A 14 -23.69 -17.71 8.67
C SER A 14 -23.82 -16.56 7.65
N GLN A 15 -22.68 -16.06 7.16
CA GLN A 15 -22.68 -15.04 6.09
C GLN A 15 -23.37 -15.54 4.81
N ARG A 16 -23.41 -16.86 4.58
CA ARG A 16 -24.11 -17.48 3.45
C ARG A 16 -25.63 -17.45 3.60
N ASP A 17 -26.13 -17.61 4.82
CA ASP A 17 -27.57 -17.50 5.10
C ASP A 17 -28.03 -16.06 4.99
N LEU A 18 -27.21 -15.11 5.45
CA LEU A 18 -27.45 -13.70 5.25
C LEU A 18 -27.43 -13.32 3.75
N ALA A 19 -26.51 -13.87 2.96
CA ALA A 19 -26.47 -13.66 1.51
C ALA A 19 -27.74 -14.15 0.80
N ARG A 20 -28.24 -15.34 1.19
CA ARG A 20 -29.51 -15.88 0.69
C ARG A 20 -30.71 -15.01 1.06
N GLY A 21 -30.77 -14.49 2.29
CA GLY A 21 -31.85 -13.61 2.73
C GLY A 21 -31.86 -12.22 2.09
N LEU A 22 -30.73 -11.79 1.51
CA LEU A 22 -30.56 -10.46 0.91
C LEU A 22 -30.50 -10.49 -0.63
N ASP A 23 -30.56 -11.67 -1.24
CA ASP A 23 -30.32 -11.88 -2.69
C ASP A 23 -29.02 -11.22 -3.18
N LEU A 24 -27.97 -11.33 -2.36
CA LEU A 24 -26.65 -10.80 -2.66
C LEU A 24 -25.65 -11.94 -2.87
N SER A 25 -24.61 -11.69 -3.67
CA SER A 25 -23.52 -12.65 -3.80
C SER A 25 -22.82 -12.84 -2.44
N PRO A 26 -22.32 -14.05 -2.13
CA PRO A 26 -21.58 -14.30 -0.89
C PRO A 26 -20.35 -13.38 -0.71
N ALA A 27 -19.71 -13.01 -1.83
CA ALA A 27 -18.60 -12.06 -1.85
C ALA A 27 -19.05 -10.64 -1.40
N ALA A 28 -20.19 -10.16 -1.91
CA ALA A 28 -20.73 -8.86 -1.53
C ALA A 28 -21.07 -8.80 -0.03
N VAL A 29 -21.63 -9.88 0.53
CA VAL A 29 -21.88 -9.96 1.98
C VAL A 29 -20.59 -10.03 2.76
N SER A 30 -19.58 -10.79 2.30
CA SER A 30 -18.26 -10.83 2.94
C SER A 30 -17.60 -9.46 2.99
N ASP A 31 -17.71 -8.67 1.93
CA ASP A 31 -17.20 -7.30 1.86
C ASP A 31 -17.94 -6.33 2.79
N ILE A 32 -19.26 -6.47 2.91
CA ILE A 32 -20.05 -5.69 3.88
C ILE A 32 -19.65 -6.07 5.32
N VAL A 33 -19.54 -7.37 5.61
CA VAL A 33 -19.28 -7.89 6.96
C VAL A 33 -17.84 -7.63 7.38
N ASN A 34 -16.84 -7.86 6.54
CA ASN A 34 -15.44 -7.74 6.93
C ASN A 34 -14.84 -6.35 6.68
N HIS A 35 -15.29 -5.65 5.63
CA HIS A 35 -14.64 -4.42 5.15
C HIS A 35 -15.55 -3.17 5.18
N ASP A 36 -16.82 -3.28 5.61
CA ASP A 36 -17.85 -2.21 5.52
C ASP A 36 -17.95 -1.61 4.10
N ARG A 37 -17.65 -2.42 3.07
CA ARG A 37 -17.75 -2.03 1.65
C ARG A 37 -19.14 -2.35 1.13
N TRP A 38 -19.83 -1.35 0.60
CA TRP A 38 -21.21 -1.47 0.15
C TRP A 38 -21.28 -1.51 -1.39
N PRO A 39 -22.16 -2.33 -1.98
CA PRO A 39 -22.37 -2.36 -3.42
C PRO A 39 -22.73 -0.98 -3.98
N LYS A 40 -22.05 -0.56 -5.06
CA LYS A 40 -22.26 0.78 -5.67
C LYS A 40 -23.63 0.94 -6.35
N LYS A 41 -24.23 -0.17 -6.81
CA LYS A 41 -25.51 -0.17 -7.54
C LYS A 41 -26.74 -0.04 -6.62
N THR A 42 -26.61 -0.33 -5.33
CA THR A 42 -27.75 -0.42 -4.41
C THR A 42 -27.62 0.63 -3.31
N LYS A 43 -28.74 1.27 -2.94
CA LYS A 43 -28.75 2.25 -1.85
C LYS A 43 -28.38 1.58 -0.53
N LYS A 44 -27.34 2.12 0.13
CA LYS A 44 -26.83 1.64 1.42
C LYS A 44 -27.92 1.56 2.50
N THR A 45 -28.87 2.49 2.51
CA THR A 45 -29.99 2.52 3.46
C THR A 45 -30.89 1.29 3.36
N ASP A 46 -31.13 0.83 2.14
CA ASP A 46 -32.08 -0.24 1.84
C ASP A 46 -31.46 -1.59 2.23
N LEU A 47 -30.17 -1.76 1.94
CA LEU A 47 -29.39 -2.92 2.39
C LEU A 47 -29.29 -2.96 3.93
N GLN A 48 -29.10 -1.82 4.59
CA GLN A 48 -29.09 -1.76 6.06
C GLN A 48 -30.46 -2.14 6.65
N ALA A 49 -31.55 -1.73 6.03
CA ALA A 49 -32.90 -2.11 6.45
C ALA A 49 -33.15 -3.61 6.25
N ALA A 50 -32.73 -4.16 5.12
CA ALA A 50 -32.83 -5.58 4.82
C ALA A 50 -31.99 -6.44 5.79
N ILE A 51 -30.74 -6.05 6.08
CA ILE A 51 -29.89 -6.72 7.08
C ILE A 51 -30.55 -6.69 8.47
N ARG A 52 -31.12 -5.54 8.88
CA ARG A 52 -31.85 -5.46 10.16
C ARG A 52 -33.08 -6.36 10.19
N LYS A 53 -33.78 -6.55 9.07
CA LYS A 53 -34.95 -7.42 8.95
C LYS A 53 -34.55 -8.89 9.13
N GLU A 54 -33.48 -9.33 8.45
CA GLU A 54 -32.96 -10.70 8.58
C GLU A 54 -32.45 -10.99 10.00
N LEU A 55 -31.71 -10.05 10.61
CA LEU A 55 -31.25 -10.21 12.00
C LEU A 55 -32.41 -10.29 13.00
N ARG A 56 -33.53 -9.58 12.76
CA ARG A 56 -34.71 -9.66 13.63
C ARG A 56 -35.43 -11.01 13.53
N LYS A 57 -35.40 -11.67 12.37
CA LYS A 57 -35.99 -13.01 12.20
C LYS A 57 -35.28 -14.06 13.05
N VAL A 58 -33.97 -13.91 13.24
CA VAL A 58 -33.11 -14.83 14.01
C VAL A 58 -33.05 -14.43 15.50
N ASN A 59 -34.05 -13.68 15.98
CA ASN A 59 -34.19 -13.24 17.37
C ASN A 59 -33.01 -12.41 17.92
N ALA A 60 -32.29 -11.69 17.05
CA ALA A 60 -31.19 -10.83 17.48
C ALA A 60 -31.68 -9.70 18.41
N ASN A 61 -30.87 -9.36 19.42
CA ASN A 61 -31.20 -8.34 20.41
C ASN A 61 -31.62 -7.00 19.74
N LYS A 62 -32.88 -6.62 19.93
CA LYS A 62 -33.53 -5.45 19.28
C LYS A 62 -32.74 -4.16 19.46
N ASN A 63 -32.09 -3.97 20.62
CA ASN A 63 -31.30 -2.78 20.91
C ASN A 63 -29.98 -2.77 20.13
N LYS A 64 -29.30 -3.92 20.04
CA LYS A 64 -28.05 -4.03 19.26
C LYS A 64 -28.30 -3.84 17.76
N VAL A 65 -29.38 -4.41 17.23
CA VAL A 65 -29.78 -4.26 15.80
C VAL A 65 -30.14 -2.80 15.44
N LYS A 66 -30.77 -2.05 16.36
CA LYS A 66 -31.10 -0.63 16.15
C LYS A 66 -29.83 0.22 15.96
N HIS A 67 -28.81 -0.03 16.78
CA HIS A 67 -27.57 0.75 16.80
C HIS A 67 -26.45 0.22 15.90
N LEU A 68 -26.65 -0.92 15.23
CA LEU A 68 -25.67 -1.60 14.38
C LEU A 68 -24.93 -0.69 13.39
N PHE A 69 -25.67 0.17 12.68
CA PHE A 69 -25.12 1.09 11.67
C PHE A 69 -25.03 2.55 12.15
N ARG A 70 -25.23 2.82 13.45
CA ARG A 70 -25.09 4.19 13.97
C ARG A 70 -23.62 4.57 13.96
N LYS A 71 -23.24 5.54 13.10
CA LYS A 71 -21.92 6.18 13.16
C LYS A 71 -21.70 6.66 14.60
N SER A 72 -20.72 6.12 15.29
CA SER A 72 -20.29 6.66 16.57
C SER A 72 -19.81 8.08 16.32
N ARG A 73 -20.43 9.08 16.94
CA ARG A 73 -19.99 10.49 16.93
C ARG A 73 -18.61 10.71 17.60
N ALA A 74 -17.92 9.65 17.99
CA ALA A 74 -16.59 9.72 18.57
C ALA A 74 -15.54 9.60 17.46
N LYS A 75 -14.90 10.74 17.16
CA LYS A 75 -13.69 10.97 16.37
C LYS A 75 -13.77 10.60 14.88
N GLU A 76 -14.26 11.56 14.10
CA GLU A 76 -13.78 11.77 12.73
C GLU A 76 -12.27 12.11 12.77
N LYS A 77 -11.43 11.10 12.52
CA LYS A 77 -10.09 11.23 11.94
C LYS A 77 -9.59 9.83 11.57
N THR A 78 -10.26 9.22 10.59
CA THR A 78 -9.68 8.06 9.91
C THR A 78 -9.95 8.24 8.42
N LYS A 79 -8.96 8.84 7.76
CA LYS A 79 -8.79 8.76 6.31
C LYS A 79 -8.99 7.30 5.90
N SER A 80 -9.64 7.09 4.76
CA SER A 80 -9.70 5.83 4.04
C SER A 80 -8.31 5.19 4.00
N VAL A 81 -8.08 4.22 4.87
CA VAL A 81 -6.93 3.32 4.76
C VAL A 81 -7.37 2.28 3.76
N GLU A 82 -7.11 2.58 2.49
CA GLU A 82 -6.84 1.54 1.51
C GLU A 82 -5.87 0.55 2.15
N SER A 83 -6.19 -0.73 2.06
CA SER A 83 -5.37 -1.82 2.60
C SER A 83 -4.03 -1.80 1.86
N LYS A 84 -3.11 -0.95 2.32
CA LYS A 84 -1.75 -0.91 1.81
C LYS A 84 -1.18 -2.30 1.97
N THR A 85 -0.76 -2.90 0.86
CA THR A 85 -0.03 -4.15 0.90
C THR A 85 1.20 -3.97 1.80
N LYS A 86 1.72 -5.08 2.35
CA LYS A 86 2.97 -5.01 3.14
C LYS A 86 4.08 -4.34 2.34
N GLU A 87 4.12 -4.56 1.02
CA GLU A 87 5.05 -3.92 0.09
C GLU A 87 4.89 -2.40 0.02
N GLU A 88 3.66 -1.88 -0.14
CA GLU A 88 3.43 -0.43 -0.10
C GLU A 88 3.82 0.19 1.24
N SER A 89 3.57 -0.54 2.33
CA SER A 89 3.92 -0.09 3.69
C SER A 89 5.44 -0.05 3.89
N ILE A 90 6.19 -0.99 3.31
CA ILE A 90 7.66 -1.01 3.29
C ILE A 90 8.19 0.13 2.41
N MET A 91 7.58 0.40 1.25
CA MET A 91 7.93 1.53 0.39
C MET A 91 7.57 2.91 1.00
N LEU A 92 6.78 2.94 2.06
CA LEU A 92 6.43 4.14 2.84
C LEU A 92 7.32 4.37 4.07
N LEU A 93 8.23 3.44 4.39
CA LEU A 93 9.19 3.68 5.45
C LEU A 93 10.09 4.84 5.05
N ARG A 94 10.11 5.89 5.88
CA ARG A 94 11.06 6.99 5.72
C ARG A 94 12.48 6.44 5.89
N MET A 95 13.40 6.98 5.11
CA MET A 95 14.83 6.66 5.20
C MET A 95 15.30 6.82 6.65
N GLN A 96 15.71 5.71 7.28
CA GLN A 96 16.29 5.70 8.61
C GLN A 96 17.80 5.94 8.47
N GLY A 97 18.28 7.08 8.94
CA GLY A 97 19.70 7.40 8.93
C GLY A 97 20.45 6.69 10.05
N LEU A 98 21.78 6.57 9.89
CA LEU A 98 22.66 6.09 10.96
C LEU A 98 22.70 7.10 12.13
N PHE A 99 22.63 6.60 13.36
CA PHE A 99 22.81 7.42 14.56
C PHE A 99 24.24 7.98 14.64
N PRO A 100 24.45 9.18 15.22
CA PRO A 100 25.78 9.76 15.37
C PRO A 100 26.75 8.86 16.16
N GLU A 101 26.26 8.14 17.17
CA GLU A 101 27.04 7.20 17.97
C GLU A 101 27.52 6.01 17.14
N THR A 102 26.65 5.46 16.29
CA THR A 102 27.00 4.36 15.36
C THR A 102 28.06 4.81 14.36
N LYS A 103 27.95 6.03 13.81
CA LYS A 103 28.96 6.58 12.91
C LYS A 103 30.33 6.69 13.60
N ARG A 104 30.37 7.18 14.85
CA ARG A 104 31.60 7.27 15.65
C ARG A 104 32.17 5.89 15.97
N HIS A 105 31.34 4.94 16.36
CA HIS A 105 31.76 3.58 16.72
C HIS A 105 32.42 2.85 15.55
N PHE A 106 31.87 2.96 14.34
CA PHE A 106 32.40 2.34 13.13
C PHE A 106 33.38 3.22 12.33
N GLY A 107 33.73 4.42 12.84
CA GLY A 107 34.63 5.34 12.14
C GLY A 107 34.10 5.84 10.79
N LEU A 108 32.79 5.89 10.61
CA LEU A 108 32.15 6.37 9.39
C LEU A 108 32.13 7.90 9.38
N MET A 109 33.08 8.51 8.66
CA MET A 109 33.15 9.97 8.48
C MET A 109 31.93 10.51 7.73
N ASP A 110 31.48 9.76 6.71
CA ASP A 110 30.33 10.08 5.87
C ASP A 110 29.22 9.03 6.00
N ASN A 111 28.02 9.34 5.50
CA ASN A 111 26.91 8.39 5.49
C ASN A 111 26.99 7.49 4.24
N PRO A 112 27.36 6.19 4.36
CA PRO A 112 27.46 5.29 3.20
C PRO A 112 26.10 4.96 2.56
N PHE A 113 25.00 5.21 3.27
CA PHE A 113 23.63 5.05 2.76
C PHE A 113 23.01 6.38 2.32
N GLY A 114 23.83 7.44 2.23
CA GLY A 114 23.42 8.74 1.73
C GLY A 114 23.25 8.76 0.21
N GLU A 115 22.98 9.96 -0.32
CA GLU A 115 23.00 10.14 -1.77
C GLU A 115 24.42 10.04 -2.31
N VAL A 116 24.56 9.36 -3.45
CA VAL A 116 25.80 9.25 -4.24
C VAL A 116 26.30 10.66 -4.57
N GLN A 117 27.49 11.03 -4.10
CA GLN A 117 28.06 12.37 -4.29
C GLN A 117 28.91 12.47 -5.55
N GLY A 118 29.44 11.35 -6.03
CA GLY A 118 30.19 11.35 -7.27
C GLY A 118 30.61 9.99 -7.76
N HIS A 119 31.46 10.00 -8.77
CA HIS A 119 31.87 8.80 -9.48
C HIS A 119 32.52 7.74 -8.58
N LYS A 120 33.26 8.17 -7.55
CA LYS A 120 33.98 7.28 -6.61
C LYS A 120 33.04 6.44 -5.73
N ASP A 121 31.82 6.91 -5.53
CA ASP A 121 30.82 6.24 -4.69
C ASP A 121 30.02 5.19 -5.46
N VAL A 122 30.18 5.15 -6.80
CA VAL A 122 29.47 4.21 -7.67
C VAL A 122 30.33 2.99 -7.91
N PHE A 123 29.83 1.83 -7.50
CA PHE A 123 30.46 0.55 -7.84
C PHE A 123 30.34 0.26 -9.35
N LEU A 124 31.47 0.01 -10.00
CA LEU A 124 31.56 -0.25 -11.44
C LEU A 124 31.90 -1.71 -11.76
N SER A 125 30.86 -2.52 -11.95
CA SER A 125 30.99 -3.85 -12.57
C SER A 125 31.33 -3.74 -14.07
N ASN A 126 31.76 -4.84 -14.68
CA ASN A 126 32.06 -4.88 -16.12
C ASN A 126 30.85 -4.51 -16.98
N GLU A 127 29.65 -4.98 -16.60
CA GLU A 127 28.40 -4.65 -17.28
C GLU A 127 28.05 -3.17 -17.16
N ILE A 128 28.20 -2.60 -15.95
CA ILE A 128 27.94 -1.17 -15.72
C ILE A 128 28.91 -0.31 -16.55
N ARG A 129 30.19 -0.71 -16.63
CA ARG A 129 31.17 -0.01 -17.48
C ARG A 129 30.78 -0.04 -18.94
N TYR A 130 30.35 -1.20 -19.45
CA TYR A 130 29.90 -1.34 -20.83
C TYR A 130 28.72 -0.39 -21.13
N VAL A 131 27.68 -0.41 -20.30
CA VAL A 131 26.50 0.47 -20.46
C VAL A 131 26.92 1.94 -20.39
N ARG A 132 27.84 2.27 -19.49
CA ARG A 132 28.32 3.64 -19.33
C ARG A 132 29.09 4.15 -20.55
N GLU A 133 29.97 3.34 -21.14
CA GLU A 133 30.67 3.73 -22.37
C GLU A 133 29.71 3.80 -23.57
N ALA A 134 28.75 2.88 -23.66
CA ALA A 134 27.72 2.90 -24.70
C ALA A 134 26.85 4.18 -24.62
N LEU A 135 26.47 4.59 -23.40
CA LEU A 135 25.80 5.87 -23.14
C LEU A 135 26.64 7.06 -23.61
N TYR A 136 27.93 7.08 -23.23
CA TYR A 136 28.83 8.18 -23.57
C TYR A 136 29.04 8.30 -25.08
N HIS A 137 29.25 7.17 -25.77
CA HIS A 137 29.37 7.13 -27.22
C HIS A 137 28.10 7.67 -27.89
N THR A 138 26.92 7.21 -27.46
CA THR A 138 25.63 7.69 -28.01
C THR A 138 25.44 9.18 -27.78
N ALA A 139 25.82 9.70 -26.61
CA ALA A 139 25.73 11.13 -26.31
C ALA A 139 26.67 12.00 -27.16
N ARG A 140 27.86 11.49 -27.52
CA ARG A 140 28.86 12.23 -28.30
C ARG A 140 28.60 12.20 -29.82
N HIS A 141 28.06 11.10 -30.33
CA HIS A 141 27.88 10.88 -31.76
C HIS A 141 26.42 11.04 -32.23
N GLY A 142 25.50 11.28 -31.29
CA GLY A 142 24.08 11.38 -31.57
C GLY A 142 23.40 10.01 -31.65
N GLY A 143 22.15 9.96 -31.20
CA GLY A 143 21.35 8.74 -31.18
C GLY A 143 20.38 8.71 -30.00
N PHE A 144 19.65 7.61 -29.89
CA PHE A 144 18.74 7.35 -28.78
C PHE A 144 19.08 6.00 -28.15
N MET A 145 19.25 5.97 -26.83
CA MET A 145 19.56 4.77 -26.07
C MET A 145 18.55 4.57 -24.94
N ALA A 146 18.05 3.35 -24.80
CA ALA A 146 17.18 2.94 -23.71
C ALA A 146 17.93 1.98 -22.79
N ILE A 147 17.91 2.26 -21.48
CA ILE A 147 18.48 1.37 -20.45
C ILE A 147 17.33 0.77 -19.66
N VAL A 148 17.26 -0.56 -19.65
CA VAL A 148 16.24 -1.34 -18.94
C VAL A 148 16.91 -2.13 -17.81
N GLY A 149 16.21 -2.27 -16.69
CA GLY A 149 16.68 -3.01 -15.53
C GLY A 149 15.73 -2.87 -14.36
N GLU A 150 15.90 -3.71 -13.34
CA GLU A 150 15.04 -3.76 -12.16
C GLU A 150 15.12 -2.52 -11.27
N SER A 151 14.15 -2.31 -10.38
CA SER A 151 14.20 -1.21 -9.42
C SER A 151 15.47 -1.30 -8.58
N GLY A 152 16.18 -0.18 -8.39
CA GLY A 152 17.45 -0.16 -7.67
C GLY A 152 18.70 -0.57 -8.46
N SER A 153 18.59 -0.97 -9.73
CA SER A 153 19.74 -1.41 -10.55
C SER A 153 20.72 -0.29 -10.97
N GLY A 154 20.56 0.95 -10.46
CA GLY A 154 21.48 2.05 -10.76
C GLY A 154 21.24 2.83 -12.07
N LYS A 155 20.14 2.60 -12.79
CA LYS A 155 19.81 3.32 -14.06
C LYS A 155 19.86 4.85 -13.94
N SER A 156 19.19 5.39 -12.93
CA SER A 156 19.15 6.83 -12.67
C SER A 156 20.51 7.38 -12.26
N THR A 157 21.31 6.56 -11.56
CA THR A 157 22.68 6.89 -11.15
C THR A 157 23.58 7.01 -12.38
N LEU A 158 23.52 6.06 -13.32
CA LEU A 158 24.30 6.12 -14.56
C LEU A 158 23.95 7.30 -15.44
N ARG A 159 22.66 7.68 -15.50
CA ARG A 159 22.23 8.89 -16.21
C ARG A 159 22.84 10.15 -15.61
N ARG A 160 22.87 10.26 -14.28
CA ARG A 160 23.47 11.42 -13.59
C ARG A 160 24.99 11.46 -13.82
N ASP A 161 25.67 10.32 -13.66
CA ASP A 161 27.11 10.20 -13.93
C ASP A 161 27.46 10.57 -15.39
N LEU A 162 26.62 10.22 -16.36
CA LEU A 162 26.78 10.64 -17.76
C LEU A 162 26.71 12.17 -17.90
N ILE A 163 25.70 12.82 -17.31
CA ILE A 163 25.55 14.29 -17.35
C ILE A 163 26.79 14.96 -16.76
N ASP A 164 27.24 14.50 -15.59
CA ASP A 164 28.43 15.02 -14.92
C ASP A 164 29.71 14.75 -15.71
N ARG A 165 29.80 13.64 -16.44
CA ARG A 165 30.94 13.32 -17.32
C ARG A 165 30.93 14.16 -18.60
N ILE A 166 29.78 14.57 -19.11
CA ILE A 166 29.69 15.45 -20.28
C ILE A 166 30.01 16.90 -19.92
N ALA A 167 29.65 17.33 -18.71
CA ALA A 167 29.88 18.68 -18.22
C ALA A 167 31.32 18.96 -17.74
N ARG A 168 32.10 17.91 -17.47
CA ARG A 168 33.55 17.99 -17.17
C ARG A 168 34.37 18.04 -18.46
#